data_AF-A0A7V8JRD7-F1
#
_entry.id   AF-A0A7V8JRD7-F1
#
_cell.length_a   1.000
_cell.length_b   1.000
_cell.length_c   1.000
_cell.angle_alpha   90.00
_cell.angle_beta   90.00
_cell.angle_gamma   90.00
#
_symmetry.space_group_name_H-M   'P 1'
#
loop_
_entity.id
_entity.type
_entity.pdbx_description
1 polymer ?
#
loop_
_entity_poly.entity_id
_entity_poly.type
_entity_poly.pdbx_seq_one_letter_code
_entity_poly.pdbx_strand_id
1 'polypeptide(L)'
;MSLHRHITLISLAGVTLVAAFLIGSYWNDRQHSLNEGRPPVQSETPEPDFIEKAFLPCTPQDYAQRLNALMEEATLPYRLPDTPEVQMGDVHDSMTLQLDNHNTLIVLVDKASQHVASITLIVNGDQSADSDASVLLTTAAVAAAAMPGKSLSTLTPVVAKLVASYQAGSNAAEQDLDNVRIRYDRVPSQAGAWFWIEPIGT
;
A
#
# COMPACT_ATOMS: atom_id res chain seq x y z
N MET A 1 33.00 -58.06 -12.72
CA MET A 1 32.31 -56.78 -13.00
C MET A 1 30.99 -56.76 -12.26
N SER A 2 30.66 -55.83 -11.37
CA SER A 2 31.46 -55.01 -10.45
C SER A 2 30.49 -54.60 -9.33
N LEU A 3 30.79 -55.03 -8.12
CA LEU A 3 30.02 -54.91 -6.87
C LEU A 3 30.06 -53.47 -6.29
N HIS A 4 30.13 -52.44 -7.14
CA HIS A 4 30.46 -51.06 -6.74
C HIS A 4 29.31 -50.06 -6.80
N ARG A 5 28.10 -50.46 -7.23
CA ARG A 5 26.97 -49.51 -7.37
C ARG A 5 25.98 -49.45 -6.21
N HIS A 6 26.09 -50.32 -5.19
CA HIS A 6 25.18 -50.30 -4.04
C HIS A 6 25.75 -49.66 -2.77
N ILE A 7 27.07 -49.38 -2.72
CA ILE A 7 27.70 -48.80 -1.51
C ILE A 7 27.56 -47.27 -1.48
N THR A 8 27.42 -46.60 -2.62
CA THR A 8 27.38 -45.12 -2.69
C THR A 8 26.03 -44.51 -2.28
N LEU A 9 24.93 -45.28 -2.32
CA LEU A 9 23.60 -44.78 -1.99
C LEU A 9 23.26 -44.82 -0.49
N ILE A 10 24.04 -45.55 0.31
CA ILE A 10 23.80 -45.66 1.77
C ILE A 10 24.56 -44.57 2.55
N SER A 11 25.66 -44.00 2.02
CA SER A 11 26.44 -42.99 2.75
C SER A 11 25.84 -41.58 2.72
N LEU A 12 24.96 -41.25 1.77
CA LEU A 12 24.40 -39.91 1.65
C LEU A 12 23.17 -39.68 2.55
N ALA A 13 22.42 -40.75 2.88
CA ALA A 13 21.26 -40.66 3.77
C ALA A 13 21.64 -40.63 5.27
N GLY A 14 22.81 -41.15 5.64
CA GLY A 14 23.29 -41.16 7.04
C GLY A 14 23.80 -39.80 7.54
N VAL A 15 24.38 -38.97 6.64
CA VAL A 15 25.02 -37.70 7.04
C VAL A 15 23.99 -36.59 7.28
N THR A 16 22.86 -36.58 6.57
CA THR A 16 21.80 -35.58 6.76
C THR A 16 21.03 -35.74 8.06
N LEU A 17 20.89 -36.98 8.58
CA LEU A 17 20.12 -37.25 9.79
C LEU A 17 20.87 -36.88 11.07
N VAL A 18 22.21 -36.92 11.07
CA VAL A 18 23.04 -36.50 12.21
C VAL A 18 23.12 -34.97 12.31
N ALA A 19 23.12 -34.24 11.19
CA ALA A 19 23.12 -32.77 11.19
C ALA A 19 21.82 -32.17 11.76
N ALA A 20 20.67 -32.79 11.48
CA ALA A 20 19.38 -32.34 12.03
C ALA A 20 19.30 -32.54 13.55
N PHE A 21 19.91 -33.60 14.09
CA PHE A 21 19.89 -33.88 15.52
C PHE A 21 20.81 -32.93 16.33
N LEU A 22 21.94 -32.51 15.77
CA LEU A 22 22.87 -31.59 16.43
C LEU A 22 22.40 -30.12 16.41
N ILE A 23 21.64 -29.70 15.39
CA ILE A 23 21.06 -28.34 15.36
C ILE A 23 19.85 -28.24 16.30
N GLY A 24 19.04 -29.29 16.43
CA GLY A 24 17.90 -29.33 17.35
C GLY A 24 18.32 -29.27 18.83
N SER A 25 19.40 -29.96 19.21
CA SER A 25 19.89 -29.94 20.59
C SER A 25 20.58 -28.62 20.97
N TYR A 26 21.19 -27.89 20.03
CA TYR A 26 21.86 -26.63 20.31
C TYR A 26 20.88 -25.46 20.57
N TRP A 27 19.65 -25.54 20.03
CA TRP A 27 18.63 -24.51 20.23
C TRP A 27 17.73 -24.76 21.45
N ASN A 28 17.55 -26.02 21.88
CA ASN A 28 16.69 -26.35 23.02
C ASN A 28 17.34 -25.98 24.37
N ASP A 29 18.66 -26.13 24.53
CA ASP A 29 19.36 -25.78 25.78
C ASP A 29 19.49 -24.26 26.01
N ARG A 30 19.46 -23.44 24.95
CA ARG A 30 19.51 -21.97 25.09
C ARG A 30 18.21 -21.35 25.62
N GLN A 31 17.06 -21.99 25.42
CA GLN A 31 15.81 -21.46 25.98
C GLN A 31 15.67 -21.75 27.48
N HIS A 32 16.22 -22.87 27.96
CA HIS A 32 16.17 -23.20 29.38
C HIS A 32 17.14 -22.36 30.24
N SER A 33 18.29 -21.91 29.70
CA SER A 33 19.26 -21.12 30.48
C SER A 33 18.95 -19.62 30.60
N LEU A 34 17.92 -19.10 29.90
CA LEU A 34 17.55 -17.68 29.94
C LEU A 34 16.42 -17.36 30.92
N ASN A 35 15.84 -18.37 31.59
CA ASN A 35 14.62 -18.22 32.38
C ASN A 35 14.82 -18.31 33.91
N GLU A 36 16.04 -18.53 34.42
CA GLU A 36 16.30 -18.71 35.86
C GLU A 36 16.88 -17.48 36.58
N GLY A 37 16.64 -16.25 36.10
CA GLY A 37 17.25 -15.07 36.70
C GLY A 37 16.49 -13.75 36.62
N ARG A 38 15.20 -13.74 36.29
CA ARG A 38 14.43 -12.48 36.22
C ARG A 38 13.67 -12.23 37.52
N PRO A 39 13.97 -11.17 38.30
CA PRO A 39 13.05 -10.73 39.35
C PRO A 39 11.72 -10.33 38.70
N PRO A 40 10.58 -10.44 39.41
CA PRO A 40 9.28 -10.13 38.83
C PRO A 40 9.23 -8.64 38.54
N VAL A 41 9.38 -8.26 37.27
CA VAL A 41 9.13 -6.90 36.82
C VAL A 41 7.63 -6.74 36.69
N GLN A 42 7.02 -6.28 37.78
CA GLN A 42 5.84 -5.43 37.69
C GLN A 42 6.23 -4.20 36.87
N SER A 43 5.75 -4.16 35.64
CA SER A 43 5.58 -2.94 34.87
C SER A 43 4.44 -3.24 33.92
N GLU A 44 3.22 -2.91 34.33
CA GLU A 44 2.20 -2.49 33.39
C GLU A 44 2.81 -1.31 32.63
N THR A 45 3.52 -1.61 31.54
CA THR A 45 3.66 -0.64 30.47
C THR A 45 2.23 -0.43 30.00
N PRO A 46 1.65 0.77 30.15
CA PRO A 46 0.37 1.04 29.51
C PRO A 46 0.57 0.68 28.04
N GLU A 47 -0.32 -0.16 27.49
CA GLU A 47 -0.41 -0.31 26.04
C GLU A 47 -0.35 1.10 25.45
N PRO A 48 0.46 1.32 24.41
CA PRO A 48 0.53 2.64 23.81
C PRO A 48 -0.90 3.07 23.51
N ASP A 49 -1.26 4.27 24.00
CA ASP A 49 -2.49 4.96 23.67
C ASP A 49 -2.82 4.64 22.22
N PHE A 50 -4.02 4.09 22.01
CA PHE A 50 -4.56 3.76 20.72
C PHE A 50 -4.45 5.03 19.87
N ILE A 51 -3.37 5.16 19.08
CA ILE A 51 -3.28 6.22 18.09
C ILE A 51 -4.51 5.97 17.25
N GLU A 52 -5.48 6.88 17.35
CA GLU A 52 -6.68 6.87 16.54
C GLU A 52 -6.16 6.84 15.11
N LYS A 53 -6.13 5.65 14.51
CA LYS A 53 -5.57 5.47 13.17
C LYS A 53 -6.38 6.39 12.29
N ALA A 54 -5.76 7.47 11.83
CA ALA A 54 -6.43 8.39 10.95
C ALA A 54 -6.76 7.59 9.68
N PHE A 55 -8.03 7.58 9.32
CA PHE A 55 -8.53 6.96 8.09
C PHE A 55 -9.16 8.06 7.24
N LEU A 56 -9.24 7.83 5.93
CA LEU A 56 -10.06 8.70 5.09
C LEU A 56 -11.54 8.51 5.47
N PRO A 57 -12.35 9.58 5.50
CA PRO A 57 -13.72 9.53 6.03
C PRO A 57 -14.70 8.92 5.01
N CYS A 58 -14.42 7.70 4.56
CA CYS A 58 -15.22 7.00 3.57
C CYS A 58 -15.03 5.48 3.59
N THR A 59 -16.09 4.76 3.23
CA THR A 59 -16.03 3.34 2.89
C THR A 59 -15.61 3.15 1.41
N PRO A 60 -15.19 1.95 0.98
CA PRO A 60 -14.94 1.65 -0.43
C PRO A 60 -16.14 1.93 -1.34
N GLN A 61 -17.36 1.65 -0.85
CA GLN A 61 -18.60 1.90 -1.58
C GLN A 61 -18.84 3.40 -1.78
N ASP A 62 -18.73 4.19 -0.71
CA ASP A 62 -18.91 5.64 -0.79
C ASP A 62 -17.87 6.29 -1.71
N TYR A 63 -16.64 5.78 -1.62
CA TYR A 63 -15.53 6.22 -2.46
C TYR A 63 -15.82 5.93 -3.94
N ALA A 64 -16.23 4.71 -4.29
CA ALA A 64 -16.54 4.32 -5.66
C ALA A 64 -17.68 5.14 -6.26
N GLN A 65 -18.75 5.37 -5.49
CA GLN A 65 -19.88 6.17 -5.93
C GLN A 65 -19.47 7.62 -6.22
N ARG A 66 -18.70 8.26 -5.32
CA ARG A 66 -18.22 9.62 -5.52
C ARG A 66 -17.24 9.71 -6.69
N LEU A 67 -16.32 8.75 -6.81
CA LEU A 67 -15.38 8.72 -7.92
C LEU A 67 -16.12 8.62 -9.26
N ASN A 68 -17.13 7.77 -9.38
CA ASN A 68 -17.94 7.65 -10.59
C ASN A 68 -18.62 8.98 -10.97
N ALA A 69 -19.20 9.69 -10.00
CA ALA A 69 -19.81 10.99 -10.23
C ALA A 69 -18.77 12.05 -10.69
N LEU A 70 -17.59 12.06 -10.08
CA LEU A 70 -16.50 12.98 -10.45
C LEU A 70 -15.91 12.66 -11.83
N MET A 71 -15.79 11.38 -12.17
CA MET A 71 -15.35 10.94 -13.50
C MET A 71 -16.38 11.34 -14.56
N GLU A 72 -17.68 11.29 -14.25
CA GLU A 72 -18.72 11.80 -15.14
C GLU A 72 -18.66 13.32 -15.31
N GLU A 73 -18.53 14.07 -14.23
CA GLU A 73 -18.33 15.53 -14.26
C GLU A 73 -17.12 15.92 -15.12
N ALA A 74 -16.01 15.17 -14.99
CA ALA A 74 -14.79 15.37 -15.75
C ALA A 74 -14.85 14.85 -17.20
N THR A 75 -15.97 14.24 -17.62
CA THR A 75 -16.11 13.56 -18.94
C THR A 75 -15.04 12.48 -19.16
N LEU A 76 -14.56 11.86 -18.09
CA LEU A 76 -13.63 10.72 -18.14
C LEU A 76 -14.44 9.42 -18.32
N PRO A 77 -13.97 8.46 -19.11
CA PRO A 77 -14.75 7.26 -19.46
C PRO A 77 -14.76 6.19 -18.35
N TYR A 78 -13.99 6.37 -17.28
CA TYR A 78 -13.73 5.34 -16.28
C TYR A 78 -14.85 5.24 -15.25
N ARG A 79 -15.32 4.04 -14.97
CA ARG A 79 -16.29 3.76 -13.92
C ARG A 79 -15.87 2.56 -13.10
N LEU A 80 -15.96 2.71 -11.78
CA LEU A 80 -15.87 1.61 -10.83
C LEU A 80 -17.20 0.84 -10.84
N PRO A 81 -17.19 -0.47 -10.58
CA PRO A 81 -18.42 -1.23 -10.43
C PRO A 81 -19.23 -0.71 -9.24
N ASP A 82 -20.56 -0.85 -9.31
CA ASP A 82 -21.47 -0.44 -8.24
C ASP A 82 -21.24 -1.18 -6.93
N THR A 83 -20.55 -2.32 -6.96
CA THR A 83 -20.11 -3.04 -5.78
C THR A 83 -18.64 -3.42 -5.98
N PRO A 84 -17.70 -2.60 -5.47
CA PRO A 84 -16.29 -2.88 -5.62
C PRO A 84 -15.89 -4.15 -4.87
N GLU A 85 -15.18 -5.03 -5.55
CA GLU A 85 -14.59 -6.22 -4.93
C GLU A 85 -13.41 -5.82 -4.06
N VAL A 86 -13.51 -6.13 -2.76
CA VAL A 86 -12.43 -5.94 -1.79
C VAL A 86 -11.77 -7.29 -1.55
N GLN A 87 -10.49 -7.38 -1.87
CA GLN A 87 -9.64 -8.54 -1.66
C GLN A 87 -9.11 -8.53 -0.23
N MET A 88 -9.28 -9.65 0.48
CA MET A 88 -8.75 -9.79 1.83
C MET A 88 -7.23 -9.92 1.81
N GLY A 89 -6.53 -9.09 2.58
CA GLY A 89 -5.09 -9.20 2.79
C GLY A 89 -4.75 -9.63 4.22
N ASP A 90 -3.48 -9.75 4.58
CA ASP A 90 -3.08 -10.08 5.96
C ASP A 90 -3.24 -8.88 6.90
N VAL A 91 -2.73 -7.72 6.46
CA VAL A 91 -2.70 -6.46 7.25
C VAL A 91 -3.87 -5.54 6.89
N HIS A 92 -4.04 -5.26 5.60
CA HIS A 92 -5.12 -4.46 5.05
C HIS A 92 -5.86 -5.25 4.00
N ASP A 93 -7.16 -5.01 3.88
CA ASP A 93 -7.88 -5.42 2.70
C ASP A 93 -7.60 -4.41 1.59
N SER A 94 -7.84 -4.78 0.33
CA SER A 94 -7.51 -3.92 -0.80
C SER A 94 -8.52 -4.01 -1.93
N MET A 95 -8.77 -2.88 -2.57
CA MET A 95 -9.50 -2.79 -3.82
C MET A 95 -8.51 -2.30 -4.88
N THR A 96 -8.24 -3.11 -5.91
CA THR A 96 -7.35 -2.75 -7.02
C THR A 96 -8.14 -2.71 -8.31
N LEU A 97 -8.08 -1.59 -9.02
CA LEU A 97 -8.80 -1.36 -10.25
C LEU A 97 -7.86 -0.82 -11.33
N GLN A 98 -7.94 -1.41 -12.51
CA GLN A 98 -7.39 -0.80 -13.71
C GLN A 98 -8.42 0.19 -14.25
N LEU A 99 -8.11 1.50 -14.21
CA LEU A 99 -8.99 2.52 -14.76
C LEU A 99 -8.90 2.53 -16.29
N ASP A 100 -7.68 2.42 -16.83
CA ASP A 100 -7.39 2.20 -18.26
C ASP A 100 -6.01 1.55 -18.45
N ASN A 101 -5.48 1.49 -19.68
CA ASN A 101 -4.17 0.90 -19.95
C ASN A 101 -2.98 1.60 -19.26
N HIS A 102 -3.20 2.78 -18.68
CA HIS A 102 -2.17 3.66 -18.15
C HIS A 102 -2.33 3.95 -16.66
N ASN A 103 -3.53 3.75 -16.11
CA ASN A 103 -3.90 4.19 -14.77
C ASN A 103 -4.40 3.00 -13.94
N THR A 104 -3.70 2.72 -12.84
CA THR A 104 -4.08 1.70 -11.86
C THR A 104 -4.37 2.39 -10.53
N LEU A 105 -5.55 2.15 -9.98
CA LEU A 105 -5.97 2.63 -8.67
C LEU A 105 -5.89 1.49 -7.65
N ILE A 106 -5.23 1.73 -6.53
CA ILE A 106 -5.14 0.82 -5.39
C ILE A 106 -5.70 1.57 -4.18
N VAL A 107 -6.69 0.98 -3.53
CA VAL A 107 -7.33 1.52 -2.33
C VAL A 107 -7.12 0.50 -1.21
N LEU A 108 -6.44 0.90 -0.15
CA LEU A 108 -6.28 0.08 1.05
C LEU A 108 -7.44 0.36 1.99
N VAL A 109 -7.96 -0.71 2.59
CA VAL A 109 -9.12 -0.69 3.49
C VAL A 109 -8.68 -1.23 4.84
N ASP A 110 -9.01 -0.50 5.89
CA ASP A 110 -8.77 -0.95 7.25
C ASP A 110 -9.81 -2.00 7.65
N LYS A 111 -9.34 -3.14 8.16
CA LYS A 111 -10.19 -4.28 8.50
C LYS A 111 -11.16 -3.99 9.64
N ALA A 112 -10.74 -3.17 10.61
CA ALA A 112 -11.53 -2.93 11.82
C ALA A 112 -12.64 -1.91 11.55
N SER A 113 -12.31 -0.79 10.92
CA SER A 113 -13.23 0.30 10.64
C SER A 113 -13.99 0.15 9.32
N GLN A 114 -13.49 -0.69 8.40
CA GLN A 114 -13.99 -0.80 7.01
C GLN A 114 -13.91 0.54 6.24
N HIS A 115 -13.10 1.48 6.73
CA HIS A 115 -12.82 2.74 6.05
C HIS A 115 -11.58 2.62 5.17
N VAL A 116 -11.49 3.51 4.18
CA VAL A 116 -10.31 3.65 3.35
C VAL A 116 -9.13 4.15 4.20
N ALA A 117 -8.07 3.36 4.25
CA ALA A 117 -6.84 3.70 4.95
C ALA A 117 -5.93 4.59 4.10
N SER A 118 -5.78 4.27 2.82
CA SER A 118 -5.00 5.07 1.87
C SER A 118 -5.36 4.74 0.43
N ILE A 119 -4.96 5.63 -0.47
CA ILE A 119 -5.17 5.46 -1.90
C ILE A 119 -3.85 5.71 -2.61
N THR A 120 -3.53 4.83 -3.55
CA THR A 120 -2.42 4.98 -4.48
C THR A 120 -2.97 4.97 -5.90
N LEU A 121 -2.66 6.00 -6.68
CA LEU A 121 -2.90 6.04 -8.12
C LEU A 121 -1.57 5.96 -8.83
N ILE A 122 -1.37 4.90 -9.61
CA ILE A 122 -0.23 4.70 -10.48
C ILE A 122 -0.63 5.12 -11.87
N VAL A 123 0.16 6.00 -12.47
CA VAL A 123 -0.10 6.61 -13.76
C VAL A 123 1.10 6.38 -14.66
N ASN A 124 0.89 5.87 -15.87
CA ASN A 124 1.92 5.62 -16.85
C ASN A 124 1.60 6.39 -18.13
N GLY A 125 2.02 7.66 -18.17
CA GLY A 125 1.77 8.54 -19.31
C GLY A 125 2.76 8.30 -20.46
N ASP A 126 2.29 8.49 -21.69
CA ASP A 126 3.15 8.48 -22.89
C ASP A 126 3.90 9.81 -23.12
N GLN A 127 3.79 10.74 -22.15
CA GLN A 127 4.35 12.11 -22.16
C GLN A 127 3.72 13.04 -23.22
N SER A 128 2.56 12.68 -23.76
CA SER A 128 1.74 13.61 -24.56
C SER A 128 0.98 14.60 -23.68
N ALA A 129 0.69 15.80 -24.21
CA ALA A 129 -0.06 16.82 -23.48
C ALA A 129 -1.49 16.38 -23.13
N ASP A 130 -2.12 15.56 -23.98
CA ASP A 130 -3.46 15.01 -23.74
C ASP A 130 -3.44 13.96 -22.62
N SER A 131 -2.38 13.15 -22.55
CA SER A 131 -2.13 12.24 -21.43
C SER A 131 -1.95 13.05 -20.14
N ASP A 132 -1.16 14.12 -20.15
CA ASP A 132 -0.91 14.92 -18.95
C ASP A 132 -2.18 15.59 -18.40
N ALA A 133 -3.04 16.12 -19.27
CA ALA A 133 -4.33 16.70 -18.84
C ALA A 133 -5.28 15.65 -18.24
N SER A 134 -5.36 14.47 -18.86
CA SER A 134 -6.18 13.35 -18.38
C SER A 134 -5.68 12.84 -17.03
N VAL A 135 -4.36 12.83 -16.82
CA VAL A 135 -3.73 12.47 -15.56
C VAL A 135 -4.07 13.46 -14.46
N LEU A 136 -3.95 14.76 -14.72
CA LEU A 136 -4.29 15.80 -13.75
C LEU A 136 -5.76 15.69 -13.29
N LEU A 137 -6.69 15.51 -14.24
CA LEU A 137 -8.12 15.38 -13.93
C LEU A 137 -8.43 14.07 -13.21
N THR A 138 -7.86 12.95 -13.65
CA THR A 138 -8.03 11.65 -12.98
C THR A 138 -7.54 11.70 -11.54
N THR A 139 -6.33 12.24 -11.30
CA THR A 139 -5.78 12.38 -9.95
C THR A 139 -6.63 13.31 -9.09
N ALA A 140 -7.09 14.44 -9.64
CA ALA A 140 -7.96 15.37 -8.92
C ALA A 140 -9.29 14.71 -8.52
N ALA A 141 -9.89 13.90 -9.42
CA ALA A 141 -11.09 13.13 -9.14
C ALA A 141 -10.87 12.07 -8.05
N VAL A 142 -9.75 11.33 -8.14
CA VAL A 142 -9.34 10.33 -7.14
C VAL A 142 -9.19 10.96 -5.76
N ALA A 143 -8.53 12.12 -5.66
CA ALA A 143 -8.36 12.83 -4.41
C ALA A 143 -9.69 13.44 -3.90
N ALA A 144 -10.53 13.99 -4.79
CA ALA A 144 -11.80 14.58 -4.39
C ALA A 144 -12.79 13.52 -3.89
N ALA A 145 -12.77 12.31 -4.46
CA ALA A 145 -13.58 11.18 -3.99
C ALA A 145 -13.22 10.75 -2.56
N ALA A 146 -11.95 10.93 -2.16
CA ALA A 146 -11.42 10.66 -0.83
C ALA A 146 -11.67 11.77 0.19
N MET A 147 -11.99 12.99 -0.28
CA MET A 147 -12.12 14.18 0.55
C MET A 147 -13.54 14.77 0.41
N PRO A 148 -14.51 14.30 1.21
CA PRO A 148 -15.88 14.81 1.17
C PRO A 148 -15.91 16.35 1.27
N GLY A 149 -16.60 16.99 0.33
CA GLY A 149 -16.73 18.45 0.27
C GLY A 149 -15.66 19.16 -0.56
N LYS A 150 -14.65 18.45 -1.11
CA LYS A 150 -13.74 19.01 -2.12
C LYS A 150 -14.26 18.74 -3.53
N SER A 151 -14.16 19.75 -4.39
CA SER A 151 -14.53 19.68 -5.81
C SER A 151 -13.31 19.47 -6.70
N LEU A 152 -13.54 19.06 -7.96
CA LEU A 152 -12.50 19.04 -8.99
C LEU A 152 -11.83 20.40 -9.18
N SER A 153 -12.60 21.49 -9.15
CA SER A 153 -12.07 22.85 -9.27
C SER A 153 -11.13 23.24 -8.13
N THR A 154 -11.29 22.63 -6.95
CA THR A 154 -10.40 22.86 -5.81
C THR A 154 -9.12 22.03 -5.91
N LEU A 155 -9.22 20.76 -6.32
CA LEU A 155 -8.07 19.85 -6.30
C LEU A 155 -7.23 19.86 -7.58
N THR A 156 -7.80 20.23 -8.73
CA THR A 156 -7.02 20.29 -9.98
C THR A 156 -5.82 21.23 -9.87
N PRO A 157 -5.94 22.47 -9.35
CA PRO A 157 -4.78 23.34 -9.14
C PRO A 157 -3.77 22.79 -8.13
N VAL A 158 -4.24 22.07 -7.10
CA VAL A 158 -3.37 21.44 -6.09
C VAL A 158 -2.50 20.37 -6.73
N VAL A 159 -3.12 19.47 -7.51
CA VAL A 159 -2.41 18.42 -8.24
C VAL A 159 -1.44 19.02 -9.27
N ALA A 160 -1.86 20.02 -10.03
CA ALA A 160 -0.99 20.69 -11.00
C ALA A 160 0.24 21.32 -10.33
N LYS A 161 0.06 21.95 -9.15
CA LYS A 161 1.16 22.51 -8.37
C LYS A 161 2.12 21.42 -7.87
N LEU A 162 1.61 20.28 -7.38
CA LEU A 162 2.42 19.15 -6.94
C LEU A 162 3.31 18.62 -8.08
N VAL A 163 2.71 18.37 -9.24
CA VAL A 163 3.43 17.91 -10.43
C VAL A 163 4.49 18.93 -10.87
N ALA A 164 4.14 20.22 -10.88
CA ALA A 164 5.06 21.30 -11.26
C ALA A 164 6.21 21.52 -10.25
N SER A 165 5.97 21.24 -8.96
CA SER A 165 6.98 21.40 -7.91
C SER A 165 7.99 20.27 -7.83
N TYR A 166 7.70 19.13 -8.47
CA TYR A 166 8.58 17.98 -8.44
C TYR A 166 9.88 18.25 -9.20
N GLN A 167 11.00 17.84 -8.61
CA GLN A 167 12.31 17.92 -9.24
C GLN A 167 12.90 16.51 -9.32
N ALA A 168 13.39 16.12 -10.50
CA ALA A 168 13.99 14.79 -10.66
C ALA A 168 15.18 14.63 -9.70
N GLY A 169 15.16 13.58 -8.88
CA GLY A 169 16.18 13.33 -7.86
C GLY A 169 15.97 14.08 -6.53
N SER A 170 14.86 14.81 -6.36
CA SER A 170 14.42 15.30 -5.05
C SER A 170 13.53 14.30 -4.33
N ASN A 171 13.15 14.63 -3.09
CA ASN A 171 12.05 13.95 -2.42
C ASN A 171 10.73 14.15 -3.20
N ALA A 172 9.75 13.29 -2.92
CA ALA A 172 8.38 13.43 -3.41
C ALA A 172 7.81 14.82 -3.10
N ALA A 173 6.99 15.35 -4.00
CA ALA A 173 6.24 16.58 -3.76
C ALA A 173 5.02 16.26 -2.89
N GLU A 174 4.75 17.06 -1.85
CA GLU A 174 3.67 16.82 -0.90
C GLU A 174 2.86 18.10 -0.65
N GLN A 175 1.56 17.93 -0.44
CA GLN A 175 0.64 18.99 -0.06
C GLN A 175 -0.40 18.43 0.91
N ASP A 176 -0.46 19.05 2.08
CA ASP A 176 -1.45 18.75 3.11
C ASP A 176 -2.69 19.65 2.93
N LEU A 177 -3.88 19.07 3.04
CA LEU A 177 -5.18 19.74 2.95
C LEU A 177 -6.22 18.98 3.80
N ASP A 178 -6.86 19.65 4.75
CA ASP A 178 -7.94 19.11 5.58
C ASP A 178 -7.67 17.69 6.14
N ASN A 179 -6.52 17.52 6.81
CA ASN A 179 -6.04 16.25 7.37
C ASN A 179 -5.77 15.13 6.35
N VAL A 180 -5.63 15.49 5.07
CA VAL A 180 -5.23 14.57 3.99
C VAL A 180 -3.95 15.09 3.35
N ARG A 181 -2.97 14.21 3.19
CA ARG A 181 -1.75 14.44 2.44
C ARG A 181 -1.92 13.89 1.04
N ILE A 182 -1.65 14.74 0.05
CA ILE A 182 -1.50 14.34 -1.34
C ILE A 182 -0.02 14.39 -1.68
N ARG A 183 0.54 13.25 -2.07
CA ARG A 183 1.95 13.09 -2.43
C ARG A 183 2.09 12.69 -3.88
N TYR A 184 3.10 13.22 -4.55
CA TYR A 184 3.45 12.91 -5.93
C TYR A 184 4.93 12.55 -6.03
N ASP A 185 5.22 11.45 -6.70
CA ASP A 185 6.58 11.02 -6.99
C ASP A 185 6.67 10.45 -8.42
N ARG A 186 7.87 10.48 -8.98
CA ARG A 186 8.21 9.77 -10.21
C ARG A 186 9.31 8.77 -9.90
N VAL A 187 9.09 7.53 -10.33
CA VAL A 187 10.13 6.50 -10.24
C VAL A 187 11.03 6.67 -11.47
N PRO A 188 12.29 7.12 -11.34
CA PRO A 188 13.10 7.54 -12.52
C PRO A 188 13.39 6.41 -13.51
N SER A 189 13.34 5.15 -13.06
CA SER A 189 13.54 3.96 -13.88
C SER A 189 12.25 3.46 -14.57
N GLN A 190 11.10 4.06 -14.29
CA GLN A 190 9.81 3.71 -14.87
C GLN A 190 9.20 4.94 -15.55
N ALA A 191 8.46 4.76 -16.65
CA ALA A 191 7.71 5.84 -17.29
C ALA A 191 6.44 6.22 -16.47
N GLY A 192 6.49 6.09 -15.15
CA GLY A 192 5.34 6.17 -14.27
C GLY A 192 5.46 7.23 -13.19
N ALA A 193 4.32 7.84 -12.86
CA ALA A 193 4.13 8.69 -11.71
C ALA A 193 3.19 8.01 -10.71
N TRP A 194 3.42 8.28 -9.44
CA TRP A 194 2.67 7.71 -8.34
C TRP A 194 2.10 8.86 -7.53
N PHE A 195 0.80 8.76 -7.25
CA PHE A 195 0.11 9.66 -6.36
C PHE A 195 -0.37 8.89 -5.14
N TRP A 196 -0.16 9.45 -3.95
CA TRP A 196 -0.70 8.92 -2.71
C TRP A 196 -1.66 9.93 -2.11
N ILE A 197 -2.79 9.44 -1.62
CA ILE A 197 -3.78 10.20 -0.85
C ILE A 197 -3.94 9.48 0.47
N GLU A 198 -3.44 10.10 1.53
CA GLU A 198 -3.26 9.48 2.83
C GLU A 198 -3.78 10.41 3.93
N PRO A 199 -4.40 9.88 4.98
CA PRO A 199 -4.75 10.67 6.14
C PRO A 199 -3.46 11.10 6.88
N ILE A 200 -3.44 12.33 7.37
CA ILE A 200 -2.37 12.83 8.23
C ILE A 200 -2.67 12.31 9.63
N GLY A 201 -1.87 11.35 10.11
CA GLY A 201 -1.95 10.89 11.49
C GLY A 201 -1.76 12.08 12.44
N THR A 202 -2.71 12.27 13.35
CA THR A 202 -2.63 13.27 14.42
C THR A 202 -1.78 12.77 15.59
#